data_AF-A0A498GJL7-F1
#
_entry.id   AF-A0A498GJL7-F1
#
_cell.length_a   1.000
_cell.length_b   1.000
_cell.length_c   1.000
_cell.angle_alpha   90.00
_cell.angle_beta   90.00
_cell.angle_gamma   90.00
#
_symmetry.space_group_name_H-M   'P 1'
#
loop_
_entity.id
_entity.type
_entity.pdbx_description
1 polymer ?
#
loop_
_entity_poly.entity_id
_entity_poly.type
_entity_poly.pdbx_seq_one_letter_code
_entity_poly.pdbx_strand_id
1 'polypeptide(L)' 'MTYDYARDHEHELSAEYLYASDAEVLGIYDADDALQVDVAVICPECSETLRLETTVDKVTSSGTELPLDEDYYD' A
#
# COMPACT_ATOMS: atom_id res chain seq x y z
N MET A 1 24.02 -0.22 16.24
CA MET A 1 22.89 -1.17 16.18
C MET A 1 23.39 -2.32 15.33
N THR A 2 23.55 -3.49 15.93
CA THR A 2 24.27 -4.64 15.35
C THR A 2 23.46 -5.25 14.21
N TYR A 3 24.16 -5.62 13.13
CA TYR A 3 23.62 -6.26 11.93
C TYR A 3 22.76 -7.50 12.21
N ASP A 4 22.95 -8.17 13.35
CA ASP A 4 22.12 -9.30 13.78
C ASP A 4 20.65 -8.93 14.08
N TYR A 5 20.35 -7.71 14.51
CA TYR A 5 18.96 -7.30 14.81
C TYR A 5 18.13 -7.08 13.53
N ALA A 6 18.76 -6.76 12.41
CA ALA A 6 18.08 -6.56 11.13
C ALA A 6 17.76 -7.90 10.45
N ARG A 7 18.59 -8.93 10.67
CA ARG A 7 18.41 -10.26 10.08
C ARG A 7 17.26 -11.07 10.70
N ASP A 8 16.89 -10.77 11.94
CA ASP A 8 15.79 -11.45 12.66
C ASP A 8 14.39 -11.00 12.17
N HIS A 9 14.33 -10.02 11.25
CA HIS A 9 13.10 -9.42 10.75
C HIS A 9 12.99 -9.44 9.22
N GLU A 10 13.93 -10.08 8.53
CA GLU A 10 13.86 -10.35 7.09
C GLU A 10 13.01 -11.61 6.85
N HIS A 11 11.70 -11.47 7.00
CA HIS A 11 10.73 -12.55 6.72
C HIS A 11 10.29 -12.51 5.25
N GLU A 12 10.22 -13.69 4.62
CA GLU A 12 9.65 -13.81 3.28
C GLU A 12 8.14 -13.58 3.36
N LEU A 13 7.63 -12.59 2.63
CA LEU A 13 6.20 -12.32 2.56
C LEU A 13 5.55 -13.20 1.50
N SER A 14 4.80 -14.21 1.94
CA SER A 14 3.92 -14.95 1.03
C SER A 14 2.65 -14.15 0.75
N ALA A 15 2.36 -13.95 -0.53
CA ALA A 15 1.17 -13.23 -1.00
C ALA A 15 -0.15 -13.87 -0.54
N GLU A 16 -0.13 -15.16 -0.16
CA GLU A 16 -1.32 -15.86 0.34
C GLU A 16 -1.81 -15.35 1.70
N TYR A 17 -0.93 -14.67 2.45
CA TYR A 17 -1.22 -14.08 3.76
C TYR A 17 -1.40 -12.55 3.71
N LEU A 18 -1.35 -11.96 2.51
CA LEU A 18 -1.57 -10.53 2.31
C LEU A 18 -2.98 -10.31 1.78
N TYR A 19 -3.85 -9.76 2.63
CA TYR A 19 -5.21 -9.37 2.22
C TYR A 19 -5.27 -7.87 1.98
N ALA A 20 -5.94 -7.47 0.90
CA ALA A 20 -6.11 -6.06 0.56
C ALA A 20 -6.85 -5.26 1.64
N SER A 21 -7.70 -5.92 2.45
CA SER A 21 -8.39 -5.30 3.59
C SER A 21 -7.45 -4.89 4.73
N ASP A 22 -6.28 -5.52 4.80
CA ASP A 22 -5.33 -5.34 5.91
C ASP A 22 -4.19 -4.38 5.52
N ALA A 23 -4.22 -3.87 4.28
CA ALA A 23 -3.28 -2.90 3.77
C ALA A 23 -3.81 -1.48 3.94
N GLU A 24 -2.94 -0.58 4.40
CA GLU A 24 -3.22 0.85 4.47
C GLU A 24 -2.42 1.58 3.39
N VAL A 25 -3.11 2.38 2.56
CA VAL A 25 -2.47 3.16 1.50
C VAL A 25 -1.77 4.37 2.11
N LEU A 26 -0.46 4.47 1.91
CA LEU A 26 0.36 5.58 2.39
C LEU A 26 0.49 6.70 1.36
N GLY A 27 0.49 6.34 0.08
CA GLY A 27 0.64 7.30 -1.01
C GLY A 27 0.42 6.68 -2.38
N ILE A 28 -0.05 7.49 -3.31
CA ILE A 28 -0.20 7.17 -4.72
C ILE A 28 0.51 8.27 -5.51
N TYR A 29 1.41 7.90 -6.41
CA TYR A 29 2.24 8.86 -7.13
C TYR A 29 2.67 8.31 -8.49
N ASP A 30 2.97 9.19 -9.42
CA ASP A 30 3.52 8.82 -10.73
C ASP A 30 5.04 8.66 -10.62
N ALA A 31 5.57 7.54 -11.08
CA ALA A 31 7.01 7.31 -11.25
C ALA A 31 7.27 6.35 -12.43
N ASP A 32 8.31 6.65 -13.22
CA ASP A 32 8.73 5.82 -14.37
C ASP A 32 7.60 5.49 -15.36
N ASP A 33 6.80 6.50 -15.72
CA ASP A 33 5.64 6.38 -16.62
C ASP A 33 4.55 5.41 -16.13
N ALA A 34 4.55 5.06 -14.84
CA ALA A 34 3.58 4.19 -14.20
C ALA A 34 3.04 4.81 -12.90
N LEU A 35 1.86 4.35 -12.48
CA LEU A 35 1.29 4.70 -11.19
C LEU A 35 1.86 3.77 -10.12
N GLN A 36 2.52 4.32 -9.11
CA GLN A 36 3.03 3.60 -7.95
C GLN A 36 2.09 3.79 -6.75
N VAL A 37 2.06 2.79 -5.89
CA VAL A 37 1.37 2.85 -4.61
C VAL A 37 2.25 2.29 -3.50
N ASP A 38 2.34 3.06 -2.42
CA ASP A 38 2.97 2.62 -1.19
C ASP A 38 1.89 2.14 -0.24
N VAL A 39 2.09 0.96 0.34
CA VAL A 39 1.18 0.38 1.32
C VAL A 39 1.92 -0.02 2.58
N ALA A 40 1.27 0.17 3.72
CA ALA A 40 1.65 -0.43 4.98
C ALA A 40 0.89 -1.73 5.17
N VAL A 41 1.60 -2.80 5.54
CA VAL A 41 1.02 -4.08 5.94
C VAL A 41 1.67 -4.56 7.24
N ILE A 42 0.99 -5.44 7.96
CA ILE A 42 1.57 -6.09 9.14
C ILE A 42 2.24 -7.39 8.71
N CYS A 43 3.49 -7.60 9.15
CA CYS A 43 4.19 -8.86 8.96
C CYS A 43 3.47 -9.98 9.74
N PRO A 44 3.03 -11.07 9.10
CA PRO A 44 2.33 -12.15 9.80
C PRO A 44 3.24 -12.93 10.75
N GLU A 45 4.56 -12.89 10.55
CA GLU A 45 5.51 -13.65 11.37
C GLU A 45 5.89 -12.91 12.66
N CYS A 46 6.21 -11.62 12.59
CA CYS A 46 6.67 -10.84 13.75
C CYS A 46 5.74 -9.71 14.19
N SER A 47 4.62 -9.51 13.48
CA SER A 47 3.63 -8.45 13.76
C SER A 47 4.16 -7.01 13.60
N GLU A 48 5.34 -6.82 12.99
CA GLU A 48 5.86 -5.49 12.71
C GLU A 48 5.22 -4.86 11.47
N THR A 49 5.18 -3.53 11.43
CA THR A 49 4.70 -2.79 10.27
C THR A 49 5.76 -2.76 9.18
N LEU A 50 5.40 -3.23 7.99
CA LEU A 50 6.22 -3.22 6.79
C LEU A 50 5.68 -2.21 5.79
N ARG A 51 6.58 -1.51 5.10
CA ARG A 51 6.25 -0.66 3.95
C ARG A 51 6.59 -1.41 2.67
N LEU A 52 5.61 -1.56 1.80
CA LEU A 52 5.77 -2.16 0.48
C LEU A 52 5.52 -1.08 -0.58
N GLU A 53 6.36 -1.09 -1.61
CA GLU A 53 6.21 -0.28 -2.81
C GLU A 53 5.79 -1.22 -3.94
N THR A 54 4.76 -0.84 -4.70
CA THR A 54 4.27 -1.66 -5.80
C THR A 54 3.70 -0.82 -6.93
N THR A 55 3.80 -1.34 -8.15
CA THR A 55 3.27 -0.72 -9.35
C THR A 55 1.84 -1.15 -9.59
N VAL A 56 0.97 -0.20 -9.92
CA VAL A 56 -0.44 -0.46 -10.22
C VAL A 56 -0.57 -1.18 -11.56
N ASP A 57 -1.07 -2.42 -11.53
CA ASP A 57 -1.30 -3.23 -12.72
C ASP A 57 -2.49 -2.70 -13.56
N LYS A 58 -3.57 -2.27 -12.89
CA LYS A 58 -4.79 -1.84 -13.57
C LYS A 58 -5.53 -0.74 -12.81
N VAL A 59 -5.93 0.29 -13.54
CA VAL A 59 -6.87 1.32 -13.09
C VAL A 59 -8.22 1.11 -13.77
N THR A 60 -9.32 1.20 -13.01
CA THR A 60 -10.69 1.14 -13.55
C THR A 60 -11.47 2.35 -13.06
N SER A 61 -12.14 3.04 -13.98
CA SER A 61 -13.03 4.16 -13.63
C SER A 61 -14.33 3.64 -13.04
N SER A 62 -14.75 4.18 -11.89
CA SER A 62 -16.10 4.02 -11.37
C SER A 62 -16.87 5.33 -11.49
N GLY A 63 -18.05 5.29 -12.10
CA GLY A 63 -19.01 6.39 -12.09
C GLY A 63 -19.69 6.43 -10.73
N THR A 64 -19.05 7.03 -9.73
CA THR A 64 -19.64 7.28 -8.43
C THR A 64 -19.91 8.77 -8.32
N GLU A 65 -21.18 9.14 -8.18
CA GLU A 65 -21.54 10.51 -7.82
C GLU A 65 -21.09 10.75 -6.39
N LEU A 66 -20.15 11.69 -6.20
CA LEU A 66 -19.79 12.12 -4.86
C LEU A 66 -20.99 12.87 -4.27
N PRO A 67 -21.30 12.71 -2.97
CA PRO A 67 -22.46 13.33 -2.35
C PRO A 67 -22.33 14.86 -2.18
N LEU A 68 -21.26 15.46 -2.71
CA LEU A 68 -20.98 16.89 -2.61
C LEU A 68 -21.06 17.48 -4.03
N ASP A 69 -22.11 18.27 -4.28
CA ASP A 69 -22.24 19.06 -5.49
C ASP A 69 -21.09 20.07 -5.59
N GLU A 70 -20.51 20.18 -6.79
CA GLU A 70 -19.39 21.07 -7.12
C GLU A 70 -19.74 22.56 -6.89
N ASP A 71 -21.02 22.88 -6.79
CA ASP A 71 -21.58 24.21 -6.54
C ASP A 71 -21.32 24.75 -5.12
N TYR A 72 -20.82 23.92 -4.19
CA TYR A 72 -20.56 24.35 -2.79
C TYR A 72 -19.22 25.06 -2.60
N TYR A 73 -18.37 25.09 -3.63
CA TYR A 73 -17.02 25.67 -3.60
C TYR A 73 -16.80 26.78 -4.65
N ASP A 74 -17.80 27.63 -4.89
CA ASP A 74 -17.66 28.92 -5.59
C ASP A 74 -17.60 30.09 -4.60
#